data_AF-A0A7V8FN76-F1
#
_entry.id   AF-A0A7V8FN76-F1
#
_cell.length_a   1.000
_cell.length_b   1.000
_cell.length_c   1.000
_cell.angle_alpha   90.00
_cell.angle_beta   90.00
_cell.angle_gamma   90.00
#
_symmetry.space_group_name_H-M   'P 1'
#
loop_
_entity.id
_entity.type
_entity.pdbx_description
1 polymer ?
#
loop_
_entity_poly.entity_id
_entity_poly.type
_entity_poly.pdbx_seq_one_letter_code
_entity_poly.pdbx_strand_id
1 'polypeptide(L)' 'MTATAILTESALSFLGLGDRNLMSWGFMIGASRTMLREAPWMSLWPGLCIMFTVLAINLIGEGLNDALNPQLRKRGA' A
#
# COMPACT_ATOMS: atom_id res chain seq x y z
N MET A 1 -9.79 -0.91 -7.10
CA MET A 1 -10.29 -1.60 -5.89
C MET A 1 -9.21 -2.44 -5.20
N THR A 2 -8.25 -3.02 -5.93
CA THR A 2 -7.14 -3.82 -5.38
C THR A 2 -6.22 -3.05 -4.44
N ALA A 3 -5.84 -1.81 -4.80
CA ALA A 3 -5.01 -0.95 -3.95
C ALA A 3 -5.67 -0.63 -2.59
N THR A 4 -6.99 -0.44 -2.58
CA THR A 4 -7.76 -0.16 -1.35
C THR A 4 -7.74 -1.37 -0.41
N ALA A 5 -7.77 -2.60 -0.94
CA ALA A 5 -7.68 -3.82 -0.13
C ALA A 5 -6.32 -3.92 0.60
N ILE A 6 -5.22 -3.61 -0.10
CA ILE A 6 -3.85 -3.61 0.47
C ILE A 6 -3.73 -2.58 1.60
N LEU A 7 -4.26 -1.37 1.40
CA LEU A 7 -4.28 -0.33 2.43
C LEU A 7 -5.09 -0.76 3.66
N THR A 8 -6.24 -1.42 3.43
CA THR A 8 -7.14 -1.86 4.50
C THR A 8 -6.50 -2.99 5.32
N GLU A 9 -5.87 -3.96 4.66
CA GLU A 9 -5.11 -5.04 5.31
C GLU A 9 -3.93 -4.49 6.12
N SER A 10 -3.19 -3.54 5.55
CA SER A 10 -2.07 -2.88 6.24
C SER A 10 -2.54 -2.11 7.48
N ALA A 11 -3.69 -1.43 7.40
CA ALA A 11 -4.29 -0.73 8.54
C ALA A 11 -4.79 -1.70 9.63
N LEU A 12 -5.40 -2.82 9.25
CA LEU A 12 -5.80 -3.89 10.17
C LEU A 12 -4.59 -4.53 10.87
N SER A 13 -3.52 -4.83 10.13
CA SER A 13 -2.26 -5.30 10.70
C SER A 13 -1.62 -4.28 11.63
N PHE A 14 -1.68 -2.99 11.29
CA PHE A 14 -1.20 -1.91 12.16
C PHE A 14 -1.98 -1.82 13.48
N LEU A 15 -3.29 -2.05 13.43
CA LEU A 15 -4.14 -2.15 14.62
C LEU A 15 -3.93 -3.46 15.40
N GLY A 16 -3.08 -4.38 14.92
CA GLY A 16 -2.83 -5.68 15.53
C GLY A 16 -3.98 -6.70 15.35
N LEU A 17 -4.88 -6.42 14.40
CA LEU A 17 -6.02 -7.25 14.01
C LEU A 17 -5.71 -8.16 12.80
N GLY A 18 -4.49 -8.10 12.27
CA GLY A 18 -3.97 -9.02 11.25
C GLY A 18 -3.37 -10.30 11.85
N ASP A 19 -2.93 -11.22 10.99
CA ASP A 19 -2.25 -12.45 11.41
C ASP A 19 -0.91 -12.12 12.10
N ARG A 20 -0.79 -12.44 13.39
CA ARG A 20 0.42 -12.20 14.19
C ARG A 20 1.59 -13.12 13.85
N ASN A 21 1.34 -14.23 13.16
CA ASN A 21 2.42 -15.13 12.72
C ASN A 21 3.15 -14.62 11.48
N LEU A 22 2.53 -13.70 10.73
CA LEU A 22 3.11 -13.12 9.53
C LEU A 22 3.58 -11.70 9.82
N MET A 23 4.88 -11.46 9.69
CA MET A 23 5.44 -10.12 9.84
C MET A 23 5.09 -9.28 8.61
N SER A 24 3.99 -8.52 8.71
CA SER A 24 3.55 -7.56 7.70
C SER A 24 4.15 -6.17 7.94
N TRP A 25 4.27 -5.35 6.90
CA TRP A 25 4.76 -3.99 7.03
C TRP A 25 3.86 -3.12 7.93
N GLY A 26 2.54 -3.33 7.90
CA GLY A 26 1.61 -2.67 8.83
C GLY A 26 1.87 -3.03 10.29
N PHE A 27 2.14 -4.31 10.57
CA PHE A 27 2.52 -4.77 11.91
C PHE A 27 3.86 -4.18 12.35
N MET A 28 4.85 -4.09 11.47
CA MET A 28 6.14 -3.45 11.77
C MET A 28 5.98 -1.99 12.20
N ILE A 29 5.10 -1.23 11.54
CA ILE A 29 4.79 0.16 11.93
C ILE A 29 4.16 0.19 13.34
N GLY A 30 3.23 -0.72 13.62
CA GLY A 30 2.55 -0.83 14.92
C GLY A 30 3.50 -1.24 16.06
N ALA A 31 4.37 -2.21 15.81
CA ALA A 31 5.38 -2.69 16.77
C ALA A 31 6.46 -1.64 17.04
N SER A 32 6.80 -0.82 16.04
CA SER A 32 7.78 0.27 16.18
C SER A 32 7.28 1.44 17.04
N ARG A 33 6.00 1.44 17.48
CA ARG A 33 5.43 2.55 18.26
C ARG A 33 6.12 2.76 19.60
N THR A 34 6.62 1.69 20.22
CA THR A 34 7.40 1.75 21.46
C THR A 34 8.78 2.35 21.26
N MET A 35 9.33 2.25 20.04
CA MET A 35 10.65 2.77 19.66
C MET A 35 10.57 4.09 18.90
N LEU A 36 9.39 4.71 18.75
CA LEU A 36 9.22 5.97 18.02
C LEU A 36 10.09 7.12 18.55
N ARG A 37 10.37 7.13 19.87
CA ARG A 37 11.21 8.15 20.50
C ARG A 37 12.71 7.92 20.29
N GLU A 38 13.14 6.68 20.07
CA GLU A 38 14.55 6.32 19.93
C GLU A 38 14.95 6.08 18.47
N ALA A 39 14.08 5.44 17.69
CA ALA A 39 14.32 4.96 16.34
C ALA A 39 13.11 5.18 15.42
N PRO A 40 12.74 6.45 15.13
CA PRO A 40 11.59 6.76 14.27
C PRO A 40 11.71 6.18 12.84
N TRP A 41 12.95 5.93 12.38
CA TRP A 41 13.22 5.31 11.07
C TRP A 41 12.63 3.91 10.94
N MET A 42 12.49 3.14 12.02
CA MET A 42 11.91 1.78 11.97
C MET A 42 10.45 1.77 11.52
N SER A 43 9.71 2.85 11.79
CA SER A 43 8.32 3.02 11.34
C SER A 43 8.25 3.66 9.94
N LEU A 44 9.22 4.52 9.62
CA LEU A 44 9.24 5.34 8.41
C LEU A 44 9.53 4.52 7.15
N TRP A 45 10.48 3.58 7.22
CA TRP A 45 10.81 2.67 6.11
C TRP A 45 9.62 1.81 5.65
N PRO A 46 8.97 1.00 6.52
CA PRO A 46 7.82 0.21 6.10
C PRO A 46 6.64 1.09 5.65
N GLY A 47 6.46 2.29 6.22
CA GLY A 47 5.45 3.25 5.76
C GLY A 47 5.68 3.72 4.32
N LEU A 48 6.91 4.10 3.99
CA LEU A 48 7.28 4.48 2.62
C LEU A 48 7.14 3.31 1.64
N CYS A 49 7.56 2.11 2.04
CA CYS A 49 7.41 0.94 1.20
C CYS A 49 5.94 0.65 0.86
N ILE A 50 5.02 0.72 1.84
CA ILE A 50 3.57 0.59 1.57
C ILE A 50 3.10 1.67 0.60
N MET A 51 3.49 2.93 0.83
CA MET A 51 3.11 4.06 -0.04
C MET A 51 3.53 3.82 -1.49
N PHE A 52 4.81 3.47 -1.71
CA PHE A 52 5.33 3.20 -3.06
C PHE A 52 4.66 1.99 -3.71
N THR A 53 4.45 0.90 -2.98
CA THR A 53 3.76 -0.30 -3.50
C THR A 53 2.34 0.05 -3.94
N VAL A 54 1.59 0.78 -3.11
CA VAL A 54 0.22 1.20 -3.43
C VAL A 54 0.21 2.13 -4.64
N LEU A 55 1.16 3.06 -4.71
CA LEU A 55 1.25 4.01 -5.82
C LEU A 55 1.62 3.31 -7.12
N ALA A 56 2.59 2.41 -7.10
CA ALA A 56 2.98 1.59 -8.25
C ALA A 56 1.81 0.73 -8.75
N ILE A 57 1.09 0.05 -7.84
CA ILE A 57 -0.08 -0.76 -8.21
C ILE A 57 -1.21 0.11 -8.77
N ASN A 58 -1.46 1.30 -8.22
CA ASN A 58 -2.44 2.23 -8.79
C ASN A 58 -2.05 2.69 -10.19
N LEU A 59 -0.81 3.16 -10.39
CA LEU A 59 -0.34 3.61 -11.70
C LEU A 59 -0.33 2.49 -12.73
N ILE A 60 0.09 1.28 -12.35
CA ILE A 60 0.05 0.11 -13.25
C ILE A 60 -1.40 -0.25 -13.57
N GLY A 61 -2.30 -0.22 -12.58
CA GLY A 61 -3.71 -0.49 -12.79
C GLY A 61 -4.37 0.51 -13.74
N GLU A 62 -4.07 1.79 -13.56
CA GLU A 62 -4.54 2.88 -14.43
C GLU A 62 -3.93 2.77 -15.83
N GLY A 63 -2.62 2.59 -15.96
CA GLY A 63 -1.94 2.46 -17.26
C GLY A 63 -2.34 1.20 -18.02
N LEU A 64 -2.55 0.08 -17.33
CA LEU A 64 -3.05 -1.15 -17.93
C LEU A 64 -4.50 -0.99 -18.38
N ASN A 65 -5.35 -0.33 -17.57
CA ASN A 65 -6.72 -0.02 -17.94
C ASN A 65 -6.78 0.93 -19.14
N ASP A 66 -5.93 1.96 -19.20
CA ASP A 66 -5.86 2.90 -20.32
C ASP A 66 -5.36 2.22 -21.61
N ALA A 67 -4.38 1.34 -21.50
CA ALA A 67 -3.90 0.51 -22.62
C ALA A 67 -4.96 -0.51 -23.12
N LEU A 68 -5.76 -1.07 -22.20
CA LEU A 68 -6.83 -2.03 -22.51
C LEU A 68 -8.15 -1.36 -22.91
N ASN A 69 -8.32 -0.06 -22.66
CA ASN A 69 -9.57 0.66 -22.93
C ASN A 69 -9.42 1.55 -24.17
N PRO A 70 -9.77 1.08 -25.38
CA PRO A 70 -9.53 1.78 -26.66
C PRO A 70 -10.47 2.98 -26.90
N GLN A 71 -11.12 3.52 -25.87
CA GLN A 71 -12.24 4.47 -26.02
C GLN A 71 -11.83 5.89 -26.47
N LEU A 72 -10.54 6.22 -26.47
CA LEU A 72 -10.04 7.47 -27.07
C LEU A 72 -9.90 7.40 -28.59
N ARG A 73 -9.92 6.21 -29.21
CA ARG A 73 -9.77 6.07 -30.68
C ARG A 73 -11.07 6.20 -31.47
N LYS A 74 -12.24 6.25 -30.82
CA LYS A 74 -13.56 6.28 -31.49
C LYS A 74 -14.27 7.64 -31.55
N ARG A 75 -13.69 8.71 -30.99
CA ARG A 75 -14.29 10.06 -31.01
C ARG A 75 -13.69 11.02 -32.05
N GLY A 76 -12.73 10.55 -32.86
CA GLY A 76 -11.99 11.38 -33.81
C GLY A 76 -11.93 10.84 -35.24
N ALA A 77 -12.87 9.99 -35.67
CA ALA A 77 -13.03 9.58 -37.06
C ALA A 77 -14.48 9.76 -37.49
#